data_AF-A0A0N0JP39-F1
#
_entry.id   AF-A0A0N0JP39-F1
#
_cell.length_a   1.000
_cell.length_b   1.000
_cell.length_c   1.000
_cell.angle_alpha   90.00
_cell.angle_beta   90.00
_cell.angle_gamma   90.00
#
_symmetry.space_group_name_H-M   'P 1'
#
loop_
_entity.id
_entity.type
_entity.pdbx_description
1 polymer ?
#
loop_
_entity_poly.entity_id
_entity_poly.type
_entity_poly.pdbx_seq_one_letter_code
_entity_poly.pdbx_strand_id
1 'polypeptide(L)'
;MRCLAGLALAVAAALPAWAQSTASPQDSGRQFEAGRNAELQQWQWRAQRGVELTPAQKAVDAVQQAIAKRDCPGAVAALNAGLAKSYPEIFTLAGALYEEGVCVRPNWDRAVGLYERAIAAKHPGVTARLAAGYASKAGGKDLAAALWWATRARTPLPAPCAEVAPLAADADKFIAALQAWPAGRFEACAYAAAVMASVQADLEEPDLASGFGMAGTAVLRFTPAEGRIDIQDDAIDAPPAAGVVVAGSAQDGERRAARKAFQAEIRASADRALKRYEKPAAVPADWRVEARHVFAAAR
;
A
#
# COMPACT_ATOMS: atom_id res chain seq x y z
N MET A 1 -26.30 30.41 -80.85
CA MET A 1 -26.72 29.00 -80.82
C MET A 1 -25.99 28.35 -79.64
N ARG A 2 -26.62 28.29 -78.46
CA ARG A 2 -27.38 27.16 -77.87
C ARG A 2 -26.52 25.95 -77.48
N CYS A 3 -26.70 25.51 -76.22
CA CYS A 3 -26.53 24.16 -75.63
C CYS A 3 -25.09 23.72 -75.25
N LEU A 4 -24.75 23.12 -74.10
CA LEU A 4 -25.38 22.51 -72.90
C LEU A 4 -24.31 22.56 -71.77
N ALA A 5 -24.54 23.06 -70.55
CA ALA A 5 -25.19 22.42 -69.39
C ALA A 5 -24.69 21.00 -69.03
N GLY A 6 -23.77 20.90 -68.06
CA GLY A 6 -23.38 19.66 -67.38
C GLY A 6 -23.24 19.90 -65.88
N LEU A 7 -24.32 19.68 -65.13
CA LEU A 7 -24.37 19.72 -63.67
C LEU A 7 -23.88 18.36 -63.13
N ALA A 8 -22.80 18.35 -62.36
CA ALA A 8 -22.42 17.21 -61.53
C ALA A 8 -23.01 17.41 -60.12
N LEU A 9 -24.03 16.62 -59.77
CA LEU A 9 -24.56 16.52 -58.41
C LEU A 9 -23.59 15.69 -57.56
N ALA A 10 -22.92 16.32 -56.59
CA ALA A 10 -22.26 15.63 -55.49
C ALA A 10 -23.30 15.34 -54.39
N VAL A 11 -23.63 14.06 -54.19
CA VAL A 11 -24.46 13.60 -53.08
C VAL A 11 -23.55 13.46 -51.85
N ALA A 12 -23.57 14.47 -50.97
CA ALA A 12 -22.99 14.36 -49.63
C ALA A 12 -23.94 13.53 -48.75
N ALA A 13 -23.63 12.26 -48.56
CA ALA A 13 -24.32 11.41 -47.59
C ALA A 13 -23.95 11.91 -46.18
N ALA A 14 -24.87 12.64 -45.54
CA ALA A 14 -24.77 12.98 -44.14
C ALA A 14 -24.93 11.68 -43.32
N LEU A 15 -23.83 11.18 -42.77
CA LEU A 15 -23.87 10.10 -41.78
C LEU A 15 -24.63 10.60 -40.54
N PRO A 16 -25.46 9.75 -39.91
CA PRO A 16 -26.22 10.13 -38.73
C PRO A 16 -25.30 10.41 -37.54
N ALA A 17 -25.65 11.42 -36.73
CA ALA A 17 -24.83 12.00 -35.66
C ALA A 17 -24.40 11.02 -34.53
N TRP A 18 -24.87 9.78 -34.52
CA TRP A 18 -24.43 8.76 -33.57
C TRP A 18 -23.11 8.07 -33.98
N ALA A 19 -22.60 8.31 -35.19
CA ALA A 19 -21.33 7.76 -35.67
C ALA A 19 -20.07 8.58 -35.27
N GLN A 20 -20.22 9.64 -34.47
CA GLN A 20 -19.12 10.54 -34.06
C GLN A 20 -18.77 10.46 -32.56
N SER A 21 -19.06 9.35 -31.88
CA SER A 21 -18.51 9.13 -30.54
C SER A 21 -17.07 8.64 -30.66
N THR A 22 -16.12 9.58 -30.76
CA THR A 22 -14.67 9.30 -30.71
C THR A 22 -14.15 9.30 -29.28
N ALA A 23 -14.93 8.76 -28.32
CA ALA A 23 -14.38 8.47 -27.00
C ALA A 23 -13.42 7.29 -27.16
N SER A 24 -12.11 7.60 -27.21
CA SER A 24 -11.06 6.59 -27.31
C SER A 24 -11.20 5.61 -26.13
N PRO A 25 -10.98 4.30 -26.30
CA PRO A 25 -11.06 3.31 -25.21
C PRO A 25 -10.23 3.66 -23.96
N GLN A 26 -9.23 4.54 -24.10
CA GLN A 26 -8.43 5.06 -23.00
C GLN A 26 -9.16 6.12 -22.15
N ASP A 27 -10.06 6.92 -22.73
CA ASP A 27 -10.84 7.94 -22.01
C ASP A 27 -11.97 7.32 -21.18
N SER A 28 -12.60 6.28 -21.71
CA SER A 28 -13.61 5.50 -20.97
C SER A 28 -13.00 4.74 -19.79
N GLY A 29 -11.77 4.23 -19.94
CA GLY A 29 -11.00 3.65 -18.83
C GLY A 29 -10.70 4.65 -17.70
N ARG A 30 -10.22 5.84 -18.05
CA ARG A 30 -9.90 6.91 -17.06
C ARG A 30 -11.13 7.44 -16.34
N GLN A 31 -12.26 7.63 -17.04
CA GLN A 31 -13.50 8.06 -16.42
C GLN A 31 -14.07 7.01 -15.46
N PHE A 32 -13.94 5.72 -15.80
CA PHE A 32 -14.37 4.62 -14.94
C PHE A 32 -13.48 4.47 -13.69
N GLU A 33 -12.17 4.71 -13.81
CA GLU A 33 -11.24 4.79 -12.67
C GLU A 33 -11.52 5.99 -11.77
N ALA A 34 -11.76 7.18 -12.35
CA ALA A 34 -12.11 8.38 -11.59
C ALA A 34 -13.43 8.20 -10.83
N GLY A 35 -14.44 7.57 -11.44
CA GLY A 35 -15.70 7.23 -10.79
C GLY A 35 -15.53 6.28 -9.60
N ARG A 36 -14.73 5.20 -9.76
CA ARG A 36 -14.41 4.28 -8.66
C ARG A 36 -13.64 4.96 -7.53
N ASN A 37 -12.71 5.84 -7.85
CA ASN A 37 -11.94 6.61 -6.85
C ASN A 37 -12.82 7.60 -6.09
N ALA A 38 -13.79 8.23 -6.74
CA ALA A 38 -14.76 9.09 -6.08
C ALA A 38 -15.70 8.29 -5.14
N GLU A 39 -16.14 7.10 -5.55
CA GLU A 39 -16.96 6.21 -4.73
C GLU A 39 -16.18 5.67 -3.52
N LEU A 40 -14.91 5.32 -3.70
CA LEU A 40 -13.95 4.96 -2.65
C LEU A 40 -13.81 6.06 -1.59
N GLN A 41 -13.55 7.28 -2.02
CA GLN A 41 -13.42 8.43 -1.12
C GLN A 41 -14.73 8.73 -0.39
N GLN A 42 -15.87 8.63 -1.09
CA GLN A 42 -17.18 8.74 -0.45
C GLN A 42 -17.42 7.64 0.58
N TRP A 43 -16.91 6.43 0.37
CA TRP A 43 -17.06 5.34 1.33
C TRP A 43 -16.21 5.56 2.58
N GLN A 44 -14.91 5.89 2.42
CA GLN A 44 -14.02 6.24 3.53
C GLN A 44 -14.59 7.39 4.36
N TRP A 45 -15.10 8.43 3.70
CA TRP A 45 -15.77 9.55 4.35
C TRP A 45 -17.01 9.12 5.14
N ARG A 46 -17.84 8.22 4.59
CA ARG A 46 -19.04 7.70 5.25
C ARG A 46 -18.73 6.78 6.43
N ALA A 47 -17.72 5.92 6.32
CA ALA A 47 -17.27 5.03 7.38
C ALA A 47 -16.74 5.82 8.59
N GLN A 48 -16.13 6.96 8.34
CA GLN A 48 -15.61 7.87 9.37
C GLN A 48 -16.65 8.88 9.88
N ARG A 49 -17.87 8.92 9.32
CA ARG A 49 -18.91 9.86 9.79
C ARG A 49 -19.28 9.55 11.24
N GLY A 50 -19.00 10.51 12.12
CA GLY A 50 -19.27 10.42 13.56
C GLY A 50 -18.12 9.87 14.39
N VAL A 51 -17.02 9.43 13.77
CA VAL A 51 -15.78 9.07 14.47
C VAL A 51 -14.95 10.33 14.68
N GLU A 52 -14.79 10.77 15.91
CA GLU A 52 -13.90 11.89 16.20
C GLU A 52 -12.44 11.44 16.06
N LEU A 53 -11.71 12.07 15.14
CA LEU A 53 -10.27 11.82 15.00
C LEU A 53 -9.52 12.20 16.27
N THR A 54 -8.61 11.34 16.71
CA THR A 54 -7.68 11.65 17.80
C THR A 54 -6.78 12.83 17.40
N PRO A 55 -6.14 13.52 18.37
CA PRO A 55 -5.19 14.59 18.06
C PRO A 55 -4.06 14.15 17.11
N ALA A 56 -3.57 12.91 17.23
CA ALA A 56 -2.54 12.36 16.35
C ALA A 56 -3.07 12.12 14.93
N GLN A 57 -4.29 11.56 14.79
CA GLN A 57 -4.94 11.38 13.49
C GLN A 57 -5.21 12.72 12.80
N LYS A 58 -5.66 13.74 13.54
CA LYS A 58 -5.82 15.11 13.02
C LYS A 58 -4.49 15.68 12.51
N ALA A 59 -3.38 15.40 13.19
CA ALA A 59 -2.06 15.82 12.73
C ALA A 59 -1.63 15.14 11.43
N VAL A 60 -1.88 13.83 11.30
CA VAL A 60 -1.60 13.06 10.06
C VAL A 60 -2.43 13.59 8.89
N ASP A 61 -3.75 13.75 9.11
CA ASP A 61 -4.69 14.25 8.11
C ASP A 61 -4.30 15.65 7.61
N ALA A 62 -3.88 16.55 8.51
CA ALA A 62 -3.40 17.88 8.13
C ALA A 62 -2.20 17.83 7.16
N VAL A 63 -1.24 16.93 7.39
CA VAL A 63 -0.10 16.72 6.48
C VAL A 63 -0.56 16.16 5.14
N GLN A 64 -1.39 15.12 5.16
CA GLN A 64 -1.88 14.45 3.96
C GLN A 64 -2.72 15.39 3.07
N GLN A 65 -3.59 16.19 3.68
CA GLN A 65 -4.39 17.19 2.95
C GLN A 65 -3.52 18.25 2.29
N ALA A 66 -2.47 18.73 2.96
CA ALA A 66 -1.54 19.68 2.39
C ALA A 66 -0.79 19.07 1.18
N ILE A 67 -0.32 17.81 1.30
CA ILE A 67 0.29 17.07 0.19
C ILE A 67 -0.70 16.91 -0.98
N ALA A 68 -1.95 16.53 -0.70
CA ALA A 68 -2.99 16.37 -1.73
C ALA A 68 -3.28 17.68 -2.48
N LYS A 69 -3.21 18.82 -1.76
CA LYS A 69 -3.32 20.17 -2.34
C LYS A 69 -2.03 20.66 -3.01
N ARG A 70 -0.96 19.85 -3.00
CA ARG A 70 0.40 20.21 -3.45
C ARG A 70 1.00 21.39 -2.69
N ASP A 71 0.55 21.63 -1.46
CA ASP A 71 1.05 22.65 -0.56
C ASP A 71 2.18 22.07 0.31
N CYS A 72 3.39 22.00 -0.25
CA CYS A 72 4.55 21.49 0.47
C CYS A 72 4.95 22.34 1.69
N PRO A 73 4.92 23.68 1.65
CA PRO A 73 5.12 24.50 2.85
C PRO A 73 4.13 24.17 3.97
N GLY A 74 2.84 24.04 3.64
CA GLY A 74 1.80 23.63 4.58
C GLY A 74 2.04 22.22 5.14
N ALA A 75 2.43 21.27 4.29
CA ALA A 75 2.74 19.90 4.70
C ALA A 75 3.90 19.87 5.69
N VAL A 76 4.99 20.60 5.43
CA VAL A 76 6.15 20.69 6.32
C VAL A 76 5.79 21.39 7.64
N ALA A 77 4.96 22.44 7.59
CA ALA A 77 4.50 23.12 8.81
C ALA A 77 3.67 22.19 9.70
N ALA A 78 2.69 21.48 9.12
CA ALA A 78 1.87 20.49 9.83
C ALA A 78 2.73 19.34 10.37
N LEU A 79 3.70 18.87 9.58
CA LEU A 79 4.62 17.80 9.97
C LEU A 79 5.45 18.19 11.19
N ASN A 80 6.04 19.39 11.17
CA ASN A 80 6.82 19.93 12.29
C ASN A 80 5.97 20.11 13.55
N ALA A 81 4.72 20.56 13.39
CA ALA A 81 3.78 20.68 14.51
C ALA A 81 3.48 19.32 15.16
N GLY A 82 3.25 18.28 14.36
CA GLY A 82 3.07 16.91 14.85
C GLY A 82 4.33 16.32 15.50
N LEU A 83 5.51 16.56 14.90
CA LEU A 83 6.79 16.11 15.43
C LEU A 83 7.09 16.72 16.81
N ALA A 84 6.72 17.99 17.02
CA ALA A 84 6.87 18.66 18.31
C ALA A 84 5.99 18.04 19.41
N LYS A 85 4.87 17.40 19.04
CA LYS A 85 3.99 16.66 19.95
C LYS A 85 4.40 15.20 20.15
N SER A 86 5.40 14.73 19.41
CA SER A 86 5.90 13.36 19.47
C SER A 86 4.84 12.28 19.22
N TYR A 87 3.91 12.55 18.29
CA TYR A 87 2.94 11.54 17.88
C TYR A 87 3.65 10.42 17.08
N PRO A 88 3.50 9.15 17.48
CA PRO A 88 4.15 8.03 16.78
C PRO A 88 3.75 7.93 15.30
N GLU A 89 2.49 8.20 14.98
CA GLU A 89 1.94 8.24 13.62
C GLU A 89 2.67 9.28 12.76
N ILE A 90 3.07 10.41 13.37
CA ILE A 90 3.81 11.47 12.68
C ILE A 90 5.26 11.08 12.49
N PHE A 91 5.87 10.31 13.40
CA PHE A 91 7.22 9.77 13.17
C PHE A 91 7.24 8.83 11.97
N THR A 92 6.27 7.91 11.89
CA THR A 92 6.11 7.06 10.72
C THR A 92 5.95 7.88 9.46
N LEU A 93 4.95 8.78 9.42
CA LEU A 93 4.66 9.58 8.23
C LEU A 93 5.87 10.41 7.82
N ALA A 94 6.53 11.07 8.76
CA ALA A 94 7.75 11.83 8.49
C ALA A 94 8.84 10.94 7.89
N GLY A 95 9.05 9.74 8.43
CA GLY A 95 9.99 8.77 7.89
C GLY A 95 9.67 8.43 6.43
N ALA A 96 8.40 8.17 6.13
CA ALA A 96 7.94 7.89 4.77
C ALA A 96 8.20 9.04 3.80
N LEU A 97 7.94 10.28 4.23
CA LEU A 97 8.17 11.47 3.42
C LEU A 97 9.67 11.68 3.13
N TYR A 98 10.56 11.44 4.11
CA TYR A 98 12.00 11.50 3.90
C TYR A 98 12.55 10.34 3.07
N GLU A 99 11.92 9.18 3.11
CA GLU A 99 12.29 8.03 2.28
C GLU A 99 11.95 8.28 0.80
N GLU A 100 10.77 8.83 0.53
CA GLU A 100 10.25 9.01 -0.84
C GLU A 100 10.58 10.38 -1.45
N GLY A 101 10.94 11.37 -0.62
CA GLY A 101 11.18 12.74 -1.07
C GLY A 101 9.93 13.56 -1.33
N VAL A 102 8.83 13.25 -0.64
CA VAL A 102 7.55 13.95 -0.82
C VAL A 102 7.54 15.22 0.01
N CYS A 103 7.56 16.38 -0.64
CA CYS A 103 7.62 17.71 -0.03
C CYS A 103 8.84 18.01 0.87
N VAL A 104 9.71 17.02 1.09
CA VAL A 104 11.00 17.14 1.79
C VAL A 104 12.10 16.54 0.93
N ARG A 105 13.35 16.95 1.16
CA ARG A 105 14.50 16.35 0.47
C ARG A 105 14.69 14.90 0.97
N PRO A 106 14.84 13.90 0.08
CA PRO A 106 15.12 12.54 0.49
C PRO A 106 16.31 12.44 1.46
N ASN A 107 16.13 11.72 2.56
CA ASN A 107 17.16 11.51 3.57
C ASN A 107 16.86 10.22 4.37
N TRP A 108 17.55 9.14 4.00
CA TRP A 108 17.35 7.83 4.63
C TRP A 108 17.74 7.80 6.11
N ASP A 109 18.89 8.38 6.49
CA ASP A 109 19.34 8.41 7.89
C ASP A 109 18.32 9.10 8.81
N ARG A 110 17.71 10.18 8.31
CA ARG A 110 16.64 10.88 9.03
C ARG A 110 15.37 10.05 9.10
N ALA A 111 15.03 9.32 8.04
CA ALA A 111 13.89 8.41 8.04
C ALA A 111 14.08 7.28 9.07
N VAL A 112 15.26 6.66 9.13
CA VAL A 112 15.62 5.64 10.12
C VAL A 112 15.44 6.17 11.54
N GLY A 113 16.01 7.34 11.86
CA GLY A 113 15.87 7.93 13.20
C GLY A 113 14.42 8.25 13.59
N LEU A 114 13.55 8.53 12.62
CA LEU A 114 12.11 8.70 12.87
C LEU A 114 11.41 7.36 13.09
N TYR A 115 11.70 6.35 12.26
CA TYR A 115 11.18 5.00 12.45
C TYR A 115 11.61 4.40 13.79
N GLU A 116 12.85 4.57 14.22
CA GLU A 116 13.32 4.11 15.53
C GLU A 116 12.53 4.75 16.69
N ARG A 117 12.16 6.03 16.58
CA ARG A 117 11.31 6.70 17.57
C ARG A 117 9.90 6.13 17.59
N ALA A 118 9.33 5.81 16.43
CA ALA A 118 8.01 5.19 16.34
C ALA A 118 8.02 3.73 16.85
N ILE A 119 9.10 2.98 16.59
CA ILE A 119 9.34 1.63 17.15
C ILE A 119 9.46 1.70 18.67
N ALA A 120 10.18 2.69 19.21
CA ALA A 120 10.28 2.90 20.66
C ALA A 120 8.90 3.20 21.29
N ALA A 121 8.02 3.88 20.54
CA ALA A 121 6.64 4.11 20.92
C ALA A 121 5.69 2.93 20.60
N LYS A 122 6.22 1.80 20.09
CA LYS A 122 5.48 0.59 19.71
C LYS A 122 4.38 0.83 18.68
N HIS A 123 4.59 1.78 17.76
CA HIS A 123 3.68 1.98 16.65
C HIS A 123 3.69 0.75 15.71
N PRO A 124 2.52 0.22 15.31
CA PRO A 124 2.43 -0.98 14.46
C PRO A 124 3.01 -0.71 13.07
N GLY A 125 3.42 -1.75 12.35
CA GLY A 125 3.92 -1.67 10.97
C GLY A 125 5.29 -1.05 10.76
N VAL A 126 5.75 -0.15 11.64
CA VAL A 126 7.03 0.57 11.46
C VAL A 126 8.22 -0.36 11.36
N THR A 127 8.26 -1.42 12.17
CA THR A 127 9.39 -2.35 12.15
C THR A 127 9.49 -3.05 10.79
N ALA A 128 8.34 -3.40 10.19
CA ALA A 128 8.28 -3.96 8.84
C ALA A 128 8.64 -2.90 7.78
N ARG A 129 8.19 -1.65 7.96
CA ARG A 129 8.53 -0.54 7.07
C ARG A 129 10.03 -0.27 7.05
N LEU A 130 10.68 -0.31 8.21
CA LEU A 130 12.12 -0.17 8.35
C LEU A 130 12.87 -1.30 7.63
N ALA A 131 12.42 -2.55 7.79
CA ALA A 131 12.97 -3.70 7.08
C ALA A 131 12.91 -3.54 5.55
N ALA A 132 11.73 -3.15 5.05
CA ALA A 132 11.51 -2.90 3.63
C ALA A 132 12.41 -1.75 3.12
N GLY A 133 12.53 -0.68 3.90
CA GLY A 133 13.35 0.48 3.54
C GLY A 133 14.84 0.15 3.42
N TYR A 134 15.42 -0.66 4.32
CA TYR A 134 16.82 -1.13 4.20
C TYR A 134 17.08 -1.94 2.93
N ALA A 135 16.12 -2.77 2.49
CA ALA A 135 16.24 -3.51 1.24
C ALA A 135 16.11 -2.62 -0.02
N SER A 136 15.57 -1.42 0.13
CA SER A 136 15.32 -0.53 -1.00
C SER A 136 16.58 0.20 -1.46
N LYS A 137 16.53 0.76 -2.67
CA LYS A 137 17.61 1.62 -3.20
C LYS A 137 17.86 2.84 -2.31
N ALA A 138 16.81 3.40 -1.71
CA ALA A 138 16.92 4.56 -0.82
C ALA A 138 17.70 4.23 0.45
N GLY A 139 17.52 3.01 0.99
CA GLY A 139 18.24 2.51 2.15
C GLY A 139 19.60 1.90 1.86
N GLY A 140 20.15 2.11 0.65
CA GLY A 140 21.47 1.59 0.28
C GLY A 140 21.52 0.10 -0.04
N LYS A 141 20.38 -0.60 -0.05
CA LYS A 141 20.27 -2.06 -0.23
C LYS A 141 21.06 -2.86 0.81
N ASP A 142 20.98 -2.47 2.09
CA ASP A 142 21.51 -3.29 3.18
C ASP A 142 20.60 -4.51 3.43
N LEU A 143 20.89 -5.58 2.70
CA LEU A 143 20.11 -6.82 2.73
C LEU A 143 20.17 -7.53 4.10
N ALA A 144 21.28 -7.38 4.82
CA ALA A 144 21.44 -7.99 6.14
C ALA A 144 20.59 -7.26 7.17
N ALA A 145 20.63 -5.92 7.17
CA ALA A 145 19.74 -5.11 8.00
C ALA A 145 18.27 -5.36 7.65
N ALA A 146 17.92 -5.48 6.37
CA ALA A 146 16.56 -5.79 5.94
C ALA A 146 16.05 -7.11 6.54
N LEU A 147 16.85 -8.19 6.46
CA LEU A 147 16.49 -9.49 7.04
C LEU A 147 16.41 -9.44 8.58
N TRP A 148 17.32 -8.71 9.20
CA TRP A 148 17.34 -8.55 10.65
C TRP A 148 16.07 -7.84 11.15
N TRP A 149 15.71 -6.72 10.52
CA TRP A 149 14.49 -5.98 10.85
C TRP A 149 13.22 -6.73 10.48
N ALA A 150 13.19 -7.47 9.36
CA ALA A 150 12.04 -8.30 8.99
C ALA A 150 11.79 -9.41 10.03
N THR A 151 12.86 -10.01 10.55
CA THR A 151 12.77 -10.97 11.66
C THR A 151 12.14 -10.33 12.90
N ARG A 152 12.60 -9.13 13.28
CA ARG A 152 12.08 -8.38 14.44
C ARG A 152 10.62 -7.94 14.24
N ALA A 153 10.25 -7.62 13.01
CA ALA A 153 8.88 -7.34 12.61
C ALA A 153 7.98 -8.57 12.60
N ARG A 154 8.56 -9.77 12.78
CA ARG A 154 7.90 -11.07 12.61
C ARG A 154 7.24 -11.20 11.23
N THR A 155 7.89 -10.62 10.22
CA THR A 155 7.47 -10.74 8.83
C THR A 155 7.50 -12.21 8.42
N PRO A 156 6.42 -12.74 7.81
CA PRO A 156 6.42 -14.10 7.29
C PRO A 156 7.47 -14.27 6.21
N LEU A 157 8.30 -15.32 6.34
CA LEU A 157 9.40 -15.63 5.44
C LEU A 157 9.35 -17.08 4.97
N PRO A 158 9.97 -17.43 3.83
CA PRO A 158 10.21 -18.82 3.47
C PRO A 158 10.97 -19.54 4.59
N ALA A 159 10.67 -20.82 4.83
CA ALA A 159 11.26 -21.57 5.95
C ALA A 159 12.80 -21.49 6.01
N PRO A 160 13.56 -21.63 4.91
CA PRO A 160 15.03 -21.50 4.95
C PRO A 160 15.53 -20.11 5.37
N CYS A 161 14.72 -19.06 5.15
CA CYS A 161 15.03 -17.70 5.54
C CYS A 161 14.69 -17.42 7.00
N ALA A 162 13.74 -18.16 7.57
CA ALA A 162 13.32 -18.02 8.96
C ALA A 162 14.28 -18.71 9.96
N GLU A 163 15.21 -19.55 9.49
CA GLU A 163 16.19 -20.27 10.32
C GLU A 163 17.08 -19.35 11.16
N VAL A 164 17.34 -18.11 10.68
CA VAL A 164 18.15 -17.11 11.40
C VAL A 164 17.34 -16.34 12.45
N ALA A 165 16.02 -16.54 12.52
CA ALA A 165 15.17 -15.76 13.41
C ALA A 165 15.57 -15.83 14.90
N PRO A 166 15.94 -17.00 15.45
CA PRO A 166 16.40 -17.11 16.84
C PRO A 166 17.70 -16.34 17.12
N LEU A 167 18.48 -15.99 16.08
CA LEU A 167 19.76 -15.29 16.20
C LEU A 167 19.60 -13.77 16.19
N ALA A 168 18.42 -13.21 15.90
CA ALA A 168 18.25 -11.77 15.75
C ALA A 168 18.47 -10.96 17.04
N ALA A 169 18.59 -11.61 18.20
CA ALA A 169 19.00 -10.96 19.45
C ALA A 169 20.52 -10.64 19.51
N ASP A 170 21.33 -11.28 18.66
CA ASP A 170 22.79 -11.16 18.63
C ASP A 170 23.22 -10.87 17.18
N ALA A 171 23.56 -9.61 16.91
CA ALA A 171 23.86 -9.15 15.56
C ALA A 171 25.05 -9.91 14.95
N ASP A 172 26.10 -10.20 15.73
CA ASP A 172 27.30 -10.88 15.23
C ASP A 172 26.98 -12.32 14.82
N LYS A 173 26.22 -13.05 15.66
CA LYS A 173 25.77 -14.41 15.31
C LYS A 173 24.82 -14.42 14.11
N PHE A 174 23.93 -13.42 14.02
CA PHE A 174 23.02 -13.27 12.89
C PHE A 174 23.80 -13.08 11.58
N ILE A 175 24.77 -12.15 11.55
CA ILE A 175 25.61 -11.89 10.38
C ILE A 175 26.46 -13.13 10.02
N ALA A 176 27.07 -13.79 11.00
CA ALA A 176 27.84 -15.01 10.77
C ALA A 176 26.99 -16.13 10.15
N ALA A 177 25.74 -16.30 10.60
CA ALA A 177 24.82 -17.27 10.03
C ALA A 177 24.43 -16.93 8.59
N LEU A 178 24.20 -15.65 8.27
CA LEU A 178 23.93 -15.20 6.90
C LEU A 178 25.12 -15.45 5.97
N GLN A 179 26.35 -15.24 6.43
CA GLN A 179 27.56 -15.49 5.65
C GLN A 179 27.79 -16.99 5.35
N ALA A 180 27.25 -17.87 6.18
CA ALA A 180 27.33 -19.33 5.98
C ALA A 180 26.27 -19.86 5.00
N TRP A 181 25.37 -19.02 4.48
CA TRP A 181 24.34 -19.46 3.54
C TRP A 181 24.91 -19.79 2.16
N PRO A 182 24.29 -20.74 1.44
CA PRO A 182 24.61 -20.99 0.04
C PRO A 182 24.43 -19.73 -0.82
N ALA A 183 25.22 -19.62 -1.89
CA ALA A 183 25.14 -18.52 -2.85
C ALA A 183 23.71 -18.34 -3.38
N GLY A 184 23.25 -17.09 -3.50
CA GLY A 184 21.92 -16.72 -3.97
C GLY A 184 20.81 -16.83 -2.93
N ARG A 185 21.00 -17.59 -1.83
CA ARG A 185 20.00 -17.69 -0.75
C ARG A 185 19.81 -16.34 -0.05
N PHE A 186 20.90 -15.62 0.20
CA PHE A 186 20.88 -14.34 0.90
C PHE A 186 20.03 -13.30 0.15
N GLU A 187 20.26 -13.16 -1.14
CA GLU A 187 19.52 -12.23 -2.00
C GLU A 187 18.06 -12.66 -2.16
N ALA A 188 17.79 -13.95 -2.33
CA ALA A 188 16.42 -14.46 -2.43
C ALA A 188 15.63 -14.25 -1.13
N CYS A 189 16.24 -14.49 0.03
CA CYS A 189 15.63 -14.24 1.33
C CYS A 189 15.40 -12.75 1.57
N ALA A 190 16.38 -11.90 1.24
CA ALA A 190 16.23 -10.45 1.39
C ALA A 190 15.15 -9.88 0.47
N TYR A 191 15.03 -10.37 -0.76
CA TYR A 191 13.91 -10.04 -1.66
C TYR A 191 12.57 -10.45 -1.05
N ALA A 192 12.45 -11.67 -0.53
CA ALA A 192 11.20 -12.13 0.05
C ALA A 192 10.82 -11.33 1.31
N ALA A 193 11.81 -11.03 2.16
CA ALA A 193 11.65 -10.18 3.33
C ALA A 193 11.20 -8.77 2.95
N ALA A 194 11.83 -8.15 1.95
CA ALA A 194 11.51 -6.81 1.52
C ALA A 194 10.07 -6.68 0.99
N VAL A 195 9.65 -7.62 0.13
CA VAL A 195 8.30 -7.64 -0.42
C VAL A 195 7.27 -7.83 0.69
N MET A 196 7.44 -8.85 1.53
CA MET A 196 6.46 -9.15 2.59
C MET A 196 6.43 -8.07 3.67
N ALA A 197 7.59 -7.51 4.05
CA ALA A 197 7.64 -6.44 5.04
C ALA A 197 7.04 -5.14 4.51
N SER A 198 7.18 -4.84 3.21
CA SER A 198 6.53 -3.69 2.59
C SER A 198 5.00 -3.82 2.60
N VAL A 199 4.48 -5.00 2.26
CA VAL A 199 3.02 -5.24 2.31
C VAL A 199 2.52 -5.24 3.75
N GLN A 200 3.25 -5.86 4.68
CA GLN A 200 2.92 -5.83 6.10
C GLN A 200 2.86 -4.39 6.64
N ALA A 201 3.83 -3.55 6.30
CA ALA A 201 3.86 -2.14 6.70
C ALA A 201 2.61 -1.38 6.23
N ASP A 202 2.28 -1.50 4.94
CA ASP A 202 1.10 -0.85 4.34
C ASP A 202 -0.22 -1.34 4.96
N LEU A 203 -0.28 -2.61 5.37
CA LEU A 203 -1.46 -3.19 6.03
C LEU A 203 -1.59 -2.77 7.50
N GLU A 204 -0.48 -2.49 8.17
CA GLU A 204 -0.44 -2.12 9.58
C GLU A 204 -0.49 -0.58 9.82
N GLU A 205 -0.20 0.28 8.82
CA GLU A 205 -0.11 1.75 8.98
C GLU A 205 -0.87 2.63 7.96
N PRO A 206 -1.69 3.58 8.46
CA PRO A 206 -2.68 3.36 9.51
C PRO A 206 -3.61 2.22 9.09
N ASP A 207 -4.11 1.43 10.05
CA ASP A 207 -4.95 0.24 9.82
C ASP A 207 -5.92 0.45 8.65
N LEU A 208 -5.53 -0.12 7.50
CA LEU A 208 -6.22 0.09 6.25
C LEU A 208 -7.70 -0.33 6.41
N ALA A 209 -7.94 -1.37 7.19
CA ALA A 209 -9.28 -1.87 7.46
C ALA A 209 -10.13 -0.88 8.25
N SER A 210 -9.55 -0.15 9.21
CA SER A 210 -10.26 0.93 9.93
C SER A 210 -10.72 2.04 8.98
N GLY A 211 -9.94 2.38 7.94
CA GLY A 211 -10.35 3.32 6.89
C GLY A 211 -11.58 2.86 6.08
N PHE A 212 -11.78 1.55 5.98
CA PHE A 212 -12.93 0.92 5.32
C PHE A 212 -13.97 0.36 6.30
N GLY A 213 -13.84 0.62 7.60
CA GLY A 213 -14.71 0.02 8.62
C GLY A 213 -14.81 -1.50 8.52
N MET A 214 -13.75 -2.18 8.10
CA MET A 214 -13.72 -3.63 7.91
C MET A 214 -13.10 -4.32 9.12
N ALA A 215 -13.55 -5.53 9.41
CA ALA A 215 -12.86 -6.45 10.31
C ALA A 215 -12.74 -7.81 9.61
N GLY A 216 -11.75 -8.61 9.99
CA GLY A 216 -11.61 -9.92 9.39
C GLY A 216 -10.18 -10.41 9.28
N THR A 217 -9.99 -11.43 8.44
CA THR A 217 -8.67 -11.97 8.11
C THR A 217 -8.45 -11.97 6.60
N ALA A 218 -7.36 -11.34 6.15
CA ALA A 218 -6.84 -11.52 4.80
C ALA A 218 -5.64 -12.48 4.84
N VAL A 219 -5.62 -13.42 3.90
CA VAL A 219 -4.50 -14.35 3.73
C VAL A 219 -3.77 -13.98 2.45
N LEU A 220 -2.51 -13.57 2.59
CA LEU A 220 -1.60 -13.31 1.48
C LEU A 220 -0.77 -14.56 1.24
N ARG A 221 -0.72 -15.02 -0.01
CA ARG A 221 0.17 -16.10 -0.44
C ARG A 221 1.15 -15.57 -1.45
N PHE A 222 2.39 -15.42 -1.04
CA PHE A 222 3.46 -14.96 -1.90
C PHE A 222 4.22 -16.14 -2.49
N THR A 223 4.38 -16.12 -3.82
CA THR A 223 5.20 -17.04 -4.60
C THR A 223 6.42 -16.28 -5.14
N PRO A 224 7.56 -16.28 -4.41
CA PRO A 224 8.69 -15.41 -4.71
C PRO A 224 9.28 -15.61 -6.11
N ALA A 225 9.37 -16.85 -6.58
CA ALA A 225 9.93 -17.18 -7.89
C ALA A 225 9.11 -16.60 -9.05
N GLU A 226 7.79 -16.50 -8.87
CA GLU A 226 6.87 -15.92 -9.85
C GLU A 226 6.74 -14.41 -9.68
N GLY A 227 7.12 -13.86 -8.52
CA GLY A 227 6.84 -12.47 -8.17
C GLY A 227 5.34 -12.20 -8.12
N ARG A 228 4.55 -13.15 -7.58
CA ARG A 228 3.09 -13.05 -7.47
C ARG A 228 2.65 -13.16 -6.02
N ILE A 229 1.74 -12.26 -5.61
CA ILE A 229 1.02 -12.35 -4.33
C ILE A 229 -0.46 -12.61 -4.64
N ASP A 230 -0.94 -13.76 -4.21
CA ASP A 230 -2.35 -14.11 -4.26
C ASP A 230 -3.03 -13.71 -2.94
N ILE A 231 -4.23 -13.16 -3.02
CA ILE A 231 -5.00 -12.73 -1.85
C ILE A 231 -6.22 -13.63 -1.74
N GLN A 232 -6.32 -14.39 -0.65
CA GLN A 232 -7.49 -15.18 -0.30
C GLN A 232 -8.29 -14.50 0.81
N ASP A 233 -9.60 -14.44 0.61
CA ASP A 233 -10.55 -13.98 1.62
C ASP A 233 -11.00 -15.17 2.47
N ASP A 234 -10.56 -15.25 3.72
CA ASP A 234 -11.06 -16.30 4.63
C ASP A 234 -12.28 -15.81 5.43
N ALA A 235 -12.34 -14.52 5.79
CA ALA A 235 -13.49 -13.91 6.45
C ALA A 235 -13.30 -12.39 6.56
N ILE A 236 -13.57 -11.62 5.50
CA ILE A 236 -13.56 -10.15 5.56
C ILE A 236 -15.01 -9.68 5.61
N ASP A 237 -15.46 -9.28 6.80
CA ASP A 237 -16.83 -8.84 7.05
C ASP A 237 -16.83 -7.41 7.59
N ALA A 238 -17.65 -6.54 7.02
CA ALA A 238 -17.97 -5.30 7.70
C ALA A 238 -18.79 -5.64 8.96
N PRO A 239 -18.54 -5.04 10.13
CA PRO A 239 -19.37 -5.28 11.30
C PRO A 239 -20.84 -4.92 11.00
N PRO A 240 -21.81 -5.59 11.66
CA PRO A 240 -23.21 -5.21 11.51
C PRO A 240 -23.37 -3.75 11.96
N ALA A 241 -24.02 -2.92 11.13
CA ALA A 241 -24.32 -1.54 11.50
C ALA A 241 -25.19 -1.55 12.76
N ALA A 242 -24.67 -0.99 13.86
CA ALA A 242 -25.42 -0.92 15.11
C ALA A 242 -26.67 -0.04 14.92
N GLY A 243 -27.86 -0.64 15.06
CA GLY A 243 -29.09 0.10 15.32
C GLY A 243 -30.17 0.10 14.24
N VAL A 244 -29.96 -0.45 13.04
CA VAL A 244 -31.02 -0.48 12.01
C VAL A 244 -30.98 -1.78 11.21
N VAL A 245 -31.82 -2.74 11.60
CA VAL A 245 -32.16 -3.90 10.75
C VAL A 245 -33.12 -3.41 9.66
N VAL A 246 -32.61 -2.67 8.68
CA VAL A 246 -33.31 -2.50 7.41
C VAL A 246 -32.71 -3.55 6.48
N ALA A 247 -33.38 -4.70 6.41
CA ALA A 247 -33.10 -5.72 5.42
C ALA A 247 -33.36 -5.13 4.02
N GLY A 248 -32.33 -4.52 3.43
CA GLY A 248 -32.42 -3.82 2.15
C GLY A 248 -31.17 -4.05 1.32
N SER A 249 -31.39 -4.40 0.04
CA SER A 249 -30.36 -4.68 -0.97
C SER A 249 -29.31 -3.58 -1.15
N ALA A 250 -29.61 -2.34 -0.73
CA ALA A 250 -28.70 -1.20 -0.77
C ALA A 250 -27.52 -1.35 0.21
N GLN A 251 -27.76 -1.75 1.46
CA GLN A 251 -26.67 -1.93 2.45
C GLN A 251 -25.72 -3.06 2.05
N ASP A 252 -26.26 -4.15 1.49
CA ASP A 252 -25.44 -5.25 0.96
C ASP A 252 -24.59 -4.81 -0.24
N GLY A 253 -25.15 -3.93 -1.09
CA GLY A 253 -24.40 -3.31 -2.18
C GLY A 253 -23.20 -2.52 -1.68
N GLU A 254 -23.41 -1.67 -0.67
CA GLU A 254 -22.35 -0.86 -0.07
C GLU A 254 -21.26 -1.70 0.60
N ARG A 255 -21.63 -2.77 1.33
CA ARG A 255 -20.66 -3.68 1.97
C ARG A 255 -19.82 -4.42 0.92
N ARG A 256 -20.43 -4.87 -0.18
CA ARG A 256 -19.70 -5.48 -1.30
C ARG A 256 -18.74 -4.50 -1.97
N ALA A 257 -19.17 -3.24 -2.17
CA ALA A 257 -18.32 -2.20 -2.72
C ALA A 257 -17.11 -1.92 -1.82
N ALA A 258 -17.32 -1.78 -0.51
CA ALA A 258 -16.27 -1.58 0.49
C ALA A 258 -15.24 -2.72 0.52
N ARG A 259 -15.72 -3.97 0.52
CA ARG A 259 -14.83 -5.15 0.47
C ARG A 259 -14.00 -5.16 -0.81
N LYS A 260 -14.62 -4.91 -1.98
CA LYS A 260 -13.91 -4.85 -3.26
C LYS A 260 -12.86 -3.73 -3.30
N ALA A 261 -13.20 -2.59 -2.72
CA ALA A 261 -12.32 -1.44 -2.55
C ALA A 261 -11.10 -1.76 -1.68
N PHE A 262 -11.34 -2.32 -0.49
CA PHE A 262 -10.29 -2.77 0.42
C PHE A 262 -9.35 -3.77 -0.25
N GLN A 263 -9.91 -4.78 -0.93
CA GLN A 263 -9.12 -5.76 -1.69
C GLN A 263 -8.29 -5.12 -2.80
N ALA A 264 -8.83 -4.11 -3.48
CA ALA A 264 -8.09 -3.40 -4.52
C ALA A 264 -6.88 -2.67 -3.92
N GLU A 265 -6.99 -2.09 -2.72
CA GLU A 265 -5.85 -1.43 -2.08
C GLU A 265 -4.80 -2.43 -1.57
N ILE A 266 -5.20 -3.59 -1.04
CA ILE A 266 -4.23 -4.65 -0.69
C ILE A 266 -3.48 -5.12 -1.95
N ARG A 267 -4.18 -5.30 -3.08
CA ARG A 267 -3.53 -5.63 -4.36
C ARG A 267 -2.58 -4.52 -4.80
N ALA A 268 -3.01 -3.27 -4.71
CA ALA A 268 -2.16 -2.13 -5.08
C ALA A 268 -0.89 -2.09 -4.20
N SER A 269 -0.99 -2.37 -2.91
CA SER A 269 0.16 -2.50 -2.02
C SER A 269 1.11 -3.63 -2.45
N ALA A 270 0.59 -4.82 -2.72
CA ALA A 270 1.36 -5.95 -3.23
C ALA A 270 2.07 -5.60 -4.55
N ASP A 271 1.38 -4.98 -5.50
CA ASP A 271 1.94 -4.57 -6.78
C ASP A 271 3.04 -3.51 -6.62
N ARG A 272 2.84 -2.53 -5.72
CA ARG A 272 3.88 -1.54 -5.37
C ARG A 272 5.12 -2.21 -4.80
N ALA A 273 4.95 -3.16 -3.88
CA ALA A 273 6.06 -3.90 -3.28
C ALA A 273 6.83 -4.71 -4.34
N LEU A 274 6.13 -5.49 -5.17
CA LEU A 274 6.74 -6.29 -6.24
C LEU A 274 7.47 -5.44 -7.29
N LYS A 275 6.94 -4.25 -7.59
CA LYS A 275 7.61 -3.29 -8.50
C LYS A 275 8.83 -2.64 -7.85
N ARG A 276 8.79 -2.40 -6.54
CA ARG A 276 9.83 -1.70 -5.79
C ARG A 276 11.09 -2.56 -5.61
N TYR A 277 10.92 -3.86 -5.39
CA TYR A 277 12.02 -4.78 -5.13
C TYR A 277 12.27 -5.69 -6.33
N GLU A 278 13.50 -5.64 -6.84
CA GLU A 278 13.90 -6.43 -8.01
C GLU A 278 14.07 -7.90 -7.61
N LYS A 279 13.42 -8.81 -8.35
CA LYS A 279 13.53 -10.24 -8.13
C LYS A 279 14.93 -10.73 -8.52
N PRO A 280 15.68 -11.42 -7.64
CA PRO A 280 16.98 -11.97 -7.98
C PRO A 280 16.84 -13.18 -8.92
N ALA A 281 17.91 -13.53 -9.62
CA ALA A 281 17.89 -14.63 -10.60
C ALA A 281 17.65 -16.01 -9.97
N ALA A 282 18.10 -16.20 -8.73
CA ALA A 282 18.15 -17.51 -8.06
C ALA A 282 17.11 -17.65 -6.95
N VAL A 283 15.83 -17.42 -7.26
CA VAL A 283 14.73 -17.67 -6.31
C VAL A 283 14.17 -19.09 -6.50
N PRO A 284 14.20 -19.97 -5.48
CA PRO A 284 13.68 -21.33 -5.60
C PRO A 284 12.19 -21.38 -5.94
N ALA A 285 11.83 -22.22 -6.91
CA ALA A 285 10.48 -22.31 -7.48
C ALA A 285 9.43 -22.86 -6.49
N ASP A 286 9.87 -23.58 -5.47
CA ASP A 286 9.06 -24.23 -4.44
C ASP A 286 8.77 -23.30 -3.24
N TRP A 287 9.43 -22.14 -3.15
CA TRP A 287 9.20 -21.22 -2.03
C TRP A 287 7.79 -20.68 -2.02
N ARG A 288 7.14 -20.76 -0.86
CA ARG A 288 5.81 -20.18 -0.59
C ARG A 288 5.86 -19.50 0.76
N VAL A 289 5.20 -18.36 0.85
CA VAL A 289 5.01 -17.63 2.10
C VAL A 289 3.52 -17.37 2.28
N GLU A 290 2.98 -17.77 3.42
CA GLU A 290 1.61 -17.43 3.82
C GLU A 290 1.68 -16.39 4.96
N ALA A 291 1.02 -15.26 4.78
CA ALA A 291 0.86 -14.23 5.80
C ALA A 291 -0.62 -14.04 6.11
N ARG A 292 -0.98 -14.15 7.39
CA ARG A 292 -2.34 -13.92 7.88
C ARG A 292 -2.37 -12.58 8.58
N HIS A 293 -3.17 -11.66 8.05
CA HIS A 293 -3.39 -10.35 8.65
C HIS A 293 -4.79 -10.30 9.21
N VAL A 294 -4.87 -10.14 10.54
CA VAL A 294 -6.12 -9.97 11.26
C VAL A 294 -6.35 -8.49 11.45
N PHE A 295 -7.50 -8.02 10.99
CA PHE A 295 -7.95 -6.64 11.13
C PHE A 295 -9.13 -6.60 12.09
N ALA A 296 -9.14 -5.61 12.96
CA ALA A 296 -10.27 -5.30 13.82
C ALA A 296 -10.65 -3.85 13.56
N ALA A 297 -11.89 -3.60 13.19
CA ALA A 297 -12.40 -2.24 13.15
C ALA A 297 -12.18 -1.60 14.53
N ALA A 298 -11.49 -0.46 14.57
CA ALA A 298 -11.39 0.34 15.78
C ALA A 298 -12.82 0.61 16.29
N ARG A 299 -13.08 0.25 17.55
CA ARG A 299 -14.36 0.49 18.22
C ARG A 299 -14.49 1.93 18.66
#